data_AF-A0A960YWV1-F1
#
_entry.id   AF-A0A960YWV1-F1
#
_cell.length_a   1.000
_cell.length_b   1.000
_cell.length_c   1.000
_cell.angle_alpha   90.00
_cell.angle_beta   90.00
_cell.angle_gamma   90.00
#
_symmetry.space_group_name_H-M   'P 1'
#
loop_
_entity.id
_entity.type
_entity.pdbx_description
1 polymer ?
#
loop_
_entity_poly.entity_id
_entity_poly.type
_entity_poly.pdbx_seq_one_letter_code
_entity_poly.pdbx_strand_id
1 'polypeptide(L)'
;MEFFSLFKRIILLFLLLFSINLYSQQLAEKVKQIPPPEDFIRIIPEKNSFGEYLQNLQLKQESSVVYLYNGKPKKNQEAQYSVIKMDVGKRDLQQCADAVMRLWGEYLYSKKDYDKIVFHFTNGMKVNYKDYAEGYRAKRINKNKLKWGKFAKRSYSYKNFRQFMDLVFTYSGTSSLKRF
;
A
#
# COMPACT_ATOMS: atom_id res chain seq x y z
N MET A 1 31.13 49.61 18.02
CA MET A 1 29.67 49.53 17.73
C MET A 1 29.33 48.48 16.67
N GLU A 2 30.18 48.28 15.66
CA GLU A 2 29.93 47.29 14.58
C GLU A 2 29.95 45.82 15.01
N PHE A 3 30.81 45.44 15.96
CA PHE A 3 30.92 44.05 16.44
C PHE A 3 29.60 43.52 17.03
N PHE A 4 28.90 44.33 17.81
CA PHE A 4 27.59 43.98 18.38
C PHE A 4 26.48 43.86 17.32
N SER A 5 26.58 44.63 16.23
CA SER A 5 25.65 44.56 15.09
C SER A 5 25.87 43.26 14.29
N LEU A 6 27.12 42.91 14.05
CA LEU A 6 27.49 41.66 13.36
C LEU A 6 27.06 40.43 14.15
N PHE A 7 27.30 40.42 15.46
CA PHE A 7 26.92 39.32 16.35
C PHE A 7 25.40 39.11 16.42
N LYS A 8 24.61 40.19 16.49
CA LYS A 8 23.14 40.10 16.42
C LYS A 8 22.64 39.54 15.08
N ARG A 9 23.26 39.92 13.96
CA ARG A 9 22.91 39.39 12.63
C ARG A 9 23.21 37.90 12.51
N ILE A 10 24.33 37.44 13.07
CA ILE A 10 24.70 36.02 13.10
C ILE A 10 23.70 35.22 13.94
N ILE A 11 23.31 35.71 15.12
CA ILE A 11 22.30 35.05 15.96
C ILE A 11 20.95 35.01 15.25
N LEU A 12 20.52 36.09 14.60
CA LEU A 12 19.26 36.11 13.84
C LEU A 12 19.29 35.10 12.70
N LEU A 13 20.38 35.04 11.92
CA LEU A 13 20.57 34.05 10.85
C LEU A 13 20.56 32.62 11.40
N PHE A 14 21.20 32.38 12.55
CA PHE A 14 21.21 31.07 13.18
C PHE A 14 19.81 30.66 13.67
N LEU A 15 19.06 31.58 14.28
CA LEU A 15 17.66 31.36 14.68
C LEU A 15 16.75 31.14 13.47
N LEU A 16 16.99 31.84 12.36
CA LEU A 16 16.23 31.69 11.11
C LEU A 16 16.54 30.38 10.40
N LEU A 17 17.81 29.96 10.37
CA LEU A 17 18.22 28.65 9.84
C LEU A 17 17.77 27.50 10.74
N PHE A 18 17.76 27.71 12.07
CA PHE A 18 17.23 26.75 13.03
C PHE A 18 15.70 26.62 12.91
N SER A 19 14.99 27.73 12.74
CA SER A 19 13.54 27.72 12.52
C SER A 19 13.17 27.13 11.15
N ILE A 20 13.95 27.36 10.08
CA ILE A 20 13.75 26.69 8.78
C ILE A 20 13.98 25.17 8.91
N ASN A 21 14.99 24.72 9.64
CA ASN A 21 15.23 23.29 9.90
C ASN A 21 14.14 22.65 10.79
N LEU A 22 13.56 23.41 11.73
CA LEU A 22 12.39 22.98 12.50
C LEU A 22 11.09 22.99 11.67
N TYR A 23 10.99 23.91 10.70
CA TYR A 23 9.82 24.06 9.82
C TYR A 23 9.83 23.09 8.63
N SER A 24 10.99 22.55 8.25
CA SER A 24 11.03 21.25 7.59
C SER A 24 10.58 20.20 8.59
N GLN A 25 9.26 20.12 8.82
CA GLN A 25 8.65 18.88 9.28
C GLN A 25 9.15 17.82 8.32
N GLN A 26 10.12 17.03 8.77
CA GLN A 26 10.56 15.89 8.00
C GLN A 26 9.35 14.98 7.91
N LEU A 27 8.69 15.00 6.75
CA LEU A 27 7.53 14.16 6.47
C LEU A 27 7.89 12.74 6.87
N ALA A 28 6.99 12.07 7.57
CA ALA A 28 7.22 10.69 7.94
C ALA A 28 7.54 9.87 6.68
N GLU A 29 8.68 9.17 6.67
CA GLU A 29 9.09 8.28 5.59
C GLU A 29 8.37 6.94 5.65
N LYS A 30 8.01 6.53 6.87
CA LYS A 30 7.30 5.29 7.17
C LYS A 30 6.15 5.52 8.13
N VAL A 31 5.14 4.66 8.05
CA VAL A 31 3.95 4.73 8.92
C VAL A 31 4.29 4.82 10.42
N LYS A 32 5.31 4.11 10.90
CA LYS A 32 5.73 4.15 12.32
C LYS A 32 6.22 5.51 12.81
N GLN A 33 6.65 6.38 11.91
CA GLN A 33 7.12 7.73 12.24
C GLN A 33 5.97 8.75 12.35
N ILE A 34 4.75 8.38 11.93
CA ILE A 34 3.57 9.22 12.17
C ILE A 34 3.33 9.27 13.69
N PRO A 35 3.18 10.46 14.30
CA PRO A 35 2.87 10.54 15.72
C PRO A 35 1.51 9.90 16.01
N PRO A 36 1.37 9.11 17.09
CA PRO A 36 0.04 8.68 17.52
C PRO A 36 -0.79 9.89 17.96
N PRO A 37 -2.13 9.79 17.99
CA PRO A 37 -2.97 10.79 18.63
C PRO A 37 -2.57 11.02 20.09
N GLU A 38 -2.94 12.18 20.63
CA GLU A 38 -2.72 12.50 22.05
C GLU A 38 -3.31 11.40 22.95
N ASP A 39 -2.57 11.03 23.99
CA ASP A 39 -2.88 9.94 24.93
C ASP A 39 -2.88 8.51 24.35
N PHE A 40 -2.50 8.31 23.08
CA PHE A 40 -2.34 6.97 22.49
C PHE A 40 -0.88 6.53 22.39
N ILE A 41 -0.65 5.24 22.63
CA ILE A 41 0.65 4.59 22.45
C ILE A 41 0.59 3.66 21.24
N ARG A 42 1.61 3.73 20.38
CA ARG A 42 1.75 2.80 19.25
C ARG A 42 2.21 1.44 19.76
N ILE A 43 1.43 0.40 19.44
CA ILE A 43 1.80 -0.99 19.74
C ILE A 43 3.10 -1.35 19.02
N ILE A 44 4.03 -1.98 19.73
CA ILE A 44 5.25 -2.56 19.16
C ILE A 44 4.89 -3.92 18.56
N PRO A 45 4.95 -4.08 17.23
CA PRO A 45 4.57 -5.33 16.61
C PRO A 45 5.66 -6.40 16.78
N GLU A 46 5.26 -7.66 16.79
CA GLU A 46 6.22 -8.78 16.76
C GLU A 46 7.09 -8.73 15.50
N LYS A 47 8.33 -9.20 15.63
CA LYS A 47 9.28 -9.27 14.51
C LYS A 47 8.72 -10.19 13.41
N ASN A 48 8.87 -9.75 12.17
CA ASN A 48 8.32 -10.40 10.99
C ASN A 48 6.79 -10.56 11.05
N SER A 49 6.03 -9.75 11.79
CA SER A 49 4.57 -9.81 11.75
C SER A 49 3.99 -8.96 10.63
N PHE A 50 2.69 -9.14 10.36
CA PHE A 50 1.97 -8.23 9.48
C PHE A 50 1.90 -6.80 10.05
N GLY A 51 1.81 -6.66 11.38
CA GLY A 51 1.87 -5.36 12.05
C GLY A 51 3.19 -4.62 11.81
N GLU A 52 4.32 -5.34 11.88
CA GLU A 52 5.63 -4.76 11.57
C GLU A 52 5.71 -4.33 10.11
N TYR A 53 5.19 -5.15 9.19
CA TYR A 53 5.09 -4.80 7.78
C TYR A 53 4.30 -3.50 7.56
N LEU A 54 3.10 -3.38 8.14
CA LEU A 54 2.25 -2.19 8.01
C LEU A 54 2.93 -0.94 8.57
N GLN A 55 3.59 -1.05 9.72
CA GLN A 55 4.31 0.06 10.34
C GLN A 55 5.56 0.50 9.56
N ASN A 56 6.13 -0.36 8.72
CA ASN A 56 7.29 -0.03 7.88
C ASN A 56 6.95 0.33 6.43
N LEU A 57 5.65 0.42 6.07
CA LEU A 57 5.24 0.89 4.74
C LEU A 57 5.79 2.28 4.46
N GLN A 58 6.37 2.45 3.26
CA GLN A 58 6.90 3.73 2.80
C GLN A 58 5.76 4.70 2.49
N LEU A 59 5.97 5.96 2.83
CA LEU A 59 5.07 7.07 2.55
C LEU A 59 5.64 7.95 1.44
N LYS A 60 4.76 8.60 0.68
CA LYS A 60 5.18 9.63 -0.30
C LYS A 60 5.76 10.83 0.46
N GLN A 61 6.94 11.26 0.04
CA GLN A 61 7.66 12.42 0.61
C GLN A 61 7.31 13.74 -0.07
N GLU A 62 6.70 13.65 -1.25
CA GLU A 62 6.24 14.79 -2.03
C GLU A 62 4.72 14.92 -1.93
N SER A 63 4.13 15.77 -2.78
CA SER A 63 2.69 15.98 -2.97
C SER A 63 1.83 14.80 -2.52
N SER A 64 1.06 15.03 -1.45
CA SER A 64 0.06 14.09 -0.93
C SER A 64 -1.26 14.19 -1.68
N VAL A 65 -1.27 14.75 -2.90
CA VAL A 65 -2.46 14.81 -3.73
C VAL A 65 -2.91 13.39 -4.07
N VAL A 66 -4.12 13.07 -3.67
CA VAL A 66 -4.78 11.81 -4.01
C VAL A 66 -5.59 12.00 -5.28
N TYR A 67 -5.33 11.16 -6.27
CA TYR A 67 -6.03 11.15 -7.54
C TYR A 67 -7.06 10.02 -7.56
N LEU A 68 -8.18 10.26 -8.22
CA LEU A 68 -9.14 9.23 -8.60
C LEU A 68 -8.54 8.34 -9.70
N TYR A 69 -9.15 7.18 -9.95
CA TYR A 69 -8.71 6.25 -11.00
C TYR A 69 -8.65 6.89 -12.40
N ASN A 70 -9.45 7.94 -12.63
CA ASN A 70 -9.50 8.70 -13.88
C ASN A 70 -8.44 9.82 -13.98
N GLY A 71 -7.51 9.91 -13.02
CA GLY A 71 -6.43 10.89 -13.01
C GLY A 71 -6.83 12.29 -12.53
N LYS A 72 -8.10 12.53 -12.19
CA LYS A 72 -8.52 13.80 -11.58
C LYS A 72 -8.19 13.80 -10.08
N PRO A 73 -7.78 14.93 -9.50
CA PRO A 73 -7.66 15.04 -8.04
C PRO A 73 -8.98 14.72 -7.34
N LYS A 74 -8.93 13.97 -6.24
CA LYS A 74 -10.07 13.76 -5.36
C LYS A 74 -10.54 15.11 -4.79
N LYS A 75 -11.85 15.34 -4.69
CA LYS A 75 -12.39 16.62 -4.19
C LYS A 75 -11.93 16.95 -2.77
N ASN A 76 -12.02 15.99 -1.87
CA ASN A 76 -11.54 16.13 -0.49
C ASN A 76 -10.08 15.67 -0.39
N GLN A 77 -9.16 16.62 -0.33
CA GLN A 77 -7.72 16.40 -0.13
C GLN A 77 -7.31 16.46 1.36
N GLU A 78 -8.23 16.79 2.27
CA GLU A 78 -7.97 16.88 3.71
C GLU A 78 -8.26 15.56 4.42
N ALA A 79 -8.91 14.61 3.74
CA ALA A 79 -9.25 13.30 4.30
C ALA A 79 -8.04 12.41 4.62
N GLN A 80 -6.86 12.71 4.08
CA GLN A 80 -5.65 11.94 4.29
C GLN A 80 -4.58 12.76 5.01
N TYR A 81 -3.93 12.15 5.98
CA TYR A 81 -2.75 12.73 6.63
C TYR A 81 -1.48 12.48 5.80
N SER A 82 -1.34 11.29 5.24
CA SER A 82 -0.23 10.89 4.38
C SER A 82 -0.67 9.80 3.40
N VAL A 83 0.14 9.57 2.36
CA VAL A 83 -0.16 8.62 1.27
C VAL A 83 0.91 7.54 1.22
N ILE A 84 0.49 6.27 1.33
CA ILE A 84 1.39 5.12 1.15
C ILE A 84 1.97 5.14 -0.28
N LYS A 85 3.29 4.95 -0.39
CA LYS A 85 4.03 4.85 -1.65
C LYS A 85 3.80 3.46 -2.28
N MET A 86 2.60 3.24 -2.80
CA MET A 86 2.19 2.01 -3.46
C MET A 86 1.31 2.31 -4.68
N ASP A 87 1.56 1.61 -5.79
CA ASP A 87 0.69 1.66 -6.97
C ASP A 87 -0.69 1.04 -6.65
N VAL A 88 -1.75 1.69 -7.14
CA VAL A 88 -3.14 1.21 -7.04
C VAL A 88 -3.69 0.71 -8.39
N GLY A 89 -2.89 0.75 -9.45
CA GLY A 89 -3.31 0.45 -10.82
C GLY A 89 -4.06 1.61 -11.47
N LYS A 90 -4.62 1.36 -12.66
CA LYS A 90 -5.35 2.35 -13.48
C LYS A 90 -6.85 2.06 -13.60
N ARG A 91 -7.33 1.01 -12.94
CA ARG A 91 -8.72 0.56 -12.99
C ARG A 91 -9.40 0.90 -11.68
N ASP A 92 -10.69 1.20 -11.76
CA ASP A 92 -11.55 1.37 -10.59
C ASP A 92 -11.86 -0.01 -9.99
N LEU A 93 -10.89 -0.57 -9.25
CA LEU A 93 -10.95 -1.95 -8.72
C LEU A 93 -10.57 -2.09 -7.25
N GLN A 94 -9.72 -1.22 -6.70
CA GLN A 94 -9.31 -1.32 -5.30
C GLN A 94 -10.28 -0.56 -4.40
N GLN A 95 -11.36 -1.23 -3.99
CA GLN A 95 -12.31 -0.72 -3.01
C GLN A 95 -11.89 -1.13 -1.57
N CYS A 96 -12.74 -0.85 -0.58
CA CYS A 96 -12.40 -0.92 0.84
C CYS A 96 -11.81 -2.28 1.28
N ALA A 97 -12.45 -3.40 0.94
CA ALA A 97 -11.94 -4.73 1.26
C ALA A 97 -10.63 -5.06 0.51
N ASP A 98 -10.50 -4.55 -0.71
CA ASP A 98 -9.37 -4.82 -1.61
C ASP A 98 -8.08 -4.21 -1.09
N ALA A 99 -8.14 -3.08 -0.39
CA ALA A 99 -6.96 -2.46 0.23
C ALA A 99 -6.32 -3.39 1.28
N VAL A 100 -7.15 -4.01 2.14
CA VAL A 100 -6.65 -4.96 3.15
C VAL A 100 -6.13 -6.23 2.48
N MET A 101 -6.87 -6.77 1.50
CA MET A 101 -6.43 -7.93 0.71
C MET A 101 -5.10 -7.66 -0.01
N ARG A 102 -4.92 -6.45 -0.56
CA ARG A 102 -3.69 -5.99 -1.19
C ARG A 102 -2.53 -6.00 -0.22
N LEU A 103 -2.68 -5.36 0.93
CA LEU A 103 -1.63 -5.25 1.93
C LEU A 103 -1.23 -6.63 2.47
N TRP A 104 -2.21 -7.50 2.73
CA TRP A 104 -1.96 -8.87 3.15
C TRP A 104 -1.20 -9.69 2.10
N GLY A 105 -1.65 -9.62 0.84
CA GLY A 105 -0.98 -10.28 -0.28
C GLY A 105 0.45 -9.80 -0.48
N GLU A 106 0.69 -8.48 -0.41
CA GLU A 106 2.03 -7.87 -0.54
C GLU A 106 2.97 -8.31 0.59
N TYR A 107 2.47 -8.35 1.82
CA TYR A 107 3.23 -8.85 2.97
C TYR A 107 3.71 -10.29 2.74
N LEU A 108 2.79 -11.20 2.40
CA LEU A 108 3.15 -12.59 2.12
C LEU A 108 4.05 -12.74 0.89
N TYR A 109 3.80 -11.96 -0.16
CA TYR A 109 4.62 -11.95 -1.37
C TYR A 109 6.06 -11.51 -1.08
N SER A 110 6.26 -10.47 -0.26
CA SER A 110 7.58 -9.97 0.14
C SER A 110 8.41 -11.03 0.88
N LYS A 111 7.74 -11.98 1.55
CA LYS A 111 8.36 -13.12 2.23
C LYS A 111 8.53 -14.35 1.36
N LYS A 112 8.03 -14.31 0.12
CA LYS A 112 7.93 -15.48 -0.77
C LYS A 112 7.07 -16.61 -0.20
N ASP A 113 6.16 -16.29 0.73
CA ASP A 113 5.18 -17.22 1.33
C ASP A 113 4.00 -17.44 0.36
N TYR A 114 4.29 -17.79 -0.90
CA TYR A 114 3.32 -17.82 -1.99
C TYR A 114 2.17 -18.80 -1.76
N ASP A 115 2.43 -19.89 -1.05
CA ASP A 115 1.43 -20.92 -0.71
C ASP A 115 0.37 -20.40 0.27
N LYS A 116 0.70 -19.35 1.04
CA LYS A 116 -0.22 -18.70 1.99
C LYS A 116 -1.05 -17.60 1.36
N ILE A 117 -0.73 -17.18 0.13
CA ILE A 117 -1.47 -16.15 -0.59
C ILE A 117 -2.74 -16.81 -1.17
N VAL A 118 -3.77 -16.84 -0.35
CA VAL A 118 -5.05 -17.51 -0.60
C VAL A 118 -6.19 -16.53 -0.39
N PHE A 119 -7.11 -16.50 -1.35
CA PHE A 119 -8.30 -15.64 -1.33
C PHE A 119 -9.53 -16.46 -1.70
N HIS A 120 -10.71 -15.95 -1.34
CA HIS A 120 -11.99 -16.53 -1.74
C HIS A 120 -12.77 -15.52 -2.57
N PHE A 121 -13.30 -15.96 -3.71
CA PHE A 121 -14.26 -15.16 -4.46
C PHE A 121 -15.60 -15.10 -3.72
N THR A 122 -16.46 -14.16 -4.12
CA THR A 122 -17.78 -13.94 -3.51
C THR A 122 -18.66 -15.20 -3.56
N ASN A 123 -18.48 -16.05 -4.57
CA ASN A 123 -19.16 -17.34 -4.71
C ASN A 123 -18.55 -18.48 -3.85
N GLY A 124 -17.55 -18.19 -3.03
CA GLY A 124 -16.85 -19.14 -2.18
C GLY A 124 -15.70 -19.90 -2.85
N MET A 125 -15.44 -19.67 -4.14
CA MET A 125 -14.33 -20.34 -4.82
C MET A 125 -12.98 -19.89 -4.25
N LYS A 126 -12.21 -20.84 -3.76
CA LYS A 126 -10.84 -20.62 -3.27
C LYS A 126 -9.88 -20.44 -4.45
N VAL A 127 -9.06 -19.42 -4.40
CA VAL A 127 -7.96 -19.19 -5.34
C VAL A 127 -6.66 -18.97 -4.59
N ASN A 128 -5.57 -19.53 -5.11
CA ASN A 128 -4.25 -19.38 -4.52
C ASN A 128 -3.25 -18.84 -5.54
N TYR A 129 -2.31 -18.02 -5.08
CA TYR A 129 -1.32 -17.41 -5.95
C TYR A 129 -0.32 -18.43 -6.49
N LYS A 130 0.02 -19.47 -5.73
CA LYS A 130 0.96 -20.50 -6.17
C LYS A 130 0.52 -21.14 -7.48
N ASP A 131 -0.71 -21.63 -7.56
CA ASP A 131 -1.29 -22.22 -8.76
C ASP A 131 -1.35 -21.20 -9.92
N TYR A 132 -1.74 -19.96 -9.61
CA TYR A 132 -1.74 -18.88 -10.60
C TYR A 132 -0.33 -18.62 -11.15
N ALA A 133 0.68 -18.65 -10.29
CA ALA A 133 2.10 -18.49 -10.62
C ALA A 133 2.67 -19.71 -11.35
N GLU A 134 2.20 -20.93 -11.09
CA GLU A 134 2.51 -22.14 -11.89
C GLU A 134 1.81 -22.15 -13.26
N GLY A 135 0.84 -21.26 -13.45
CA GLY A 135 0.21 -20.99 -14.73
C GLY A 135 -1.21 -21.53 -14.88
N TYR A 136 -1.84 -21.93 -13.77
CA TYR A 136 -3.24 -22.30 -13.72
C TYR A 136 -4.12 -21.06 -13.75
N ARG A 137 -5.06 -21.01 -14.69
CA ARG A 137 -6.00 -19.89 -14.83
C ARG A 137 -7.27 -20.32 -15.54
N ALA A 138 -8.36 -19.58 -15.33
CA ALA A 138 -9.54 -19.71 -16.14
C ALA A 138 -9.25 -19.21 -17.56
N LYS A 139 -9.55 -20.02 -18.57
CA LYS A 139 -9.54 -19.63 -19.98
C LYS A 139 -10.95 -19.74 -20.52
N ARG A 140 -11.43 -18.66 -21.14
CA ARG A 140 -12.67 -18.68 -21.91
C ARG A 140 -12.47 -19.54 -23.15
N ILE A 141 -13.29 -20.58 -23.29
CA ILE A 141 -13.25 -21.51 -24.42
C ILE A 141 -14.39 -21.27 -25.41
N ASN A 142 -15.51 -20.67 -24.96
CA ASN A 142 -16.57 -20.14 -25.83
C ASN A 142 -17.37 -19.05 -25.10
N LYS A 143 -18.46 -18.54 -25.71
CA LYS A 143 -19.26 -17.42 -25.17
C LYS A 143 -19.74 -17.60 -23.73
N ASN A 144 -19.99 -18.83 -23.27
CA ASN A 144 -20.57 -19.12 -21.96
C ASN A 144 -19.80 -20.15 -21.12
N LYS A 145 -18.61 -20.60 -21.55
CA LYS A 145 -17.82 -21.61 -20.83
C LYS A 145 -16.40 -21.14 -20.53
N LEU A 146 -16.04 -21.28 -19.26
CA LEU A 146 -14.67 -21.16 -18.75
C LEU A 146 -14.13 -22.56 -18.47
N LYS A 147 -12.87 -22.81 -18.82
CA LYS A 147 -12.13 -24.00 -18.42
C LYS A 147 -10.98 -23.58 -17.53
N TRP A 148 -10.81 -24.23 -16.38
CA TRP A 148 -9.61 -24.10 -15.55
C TRP A 148 -8.54 -25.06 -16.06
N GLY A 149 -7.30 -24.59 -16.13
CA GLY A 149 -6.18 -25.42 -16.54
C GLY A 149 -4.89 -24.63 -16.61
N LYS A 150 -3.79 -25.36 -16.86
CA LYS A 150 -2.47 -24.77 -17.04
C LYS A 150 -2.38 -24.15 -18.43
N PHE A 151 -2.63 -22.84 -18.50
CA PHE A 151 -2.62 -22.09 -19.76
C PHE A 151 -1.52 -21.01 -19.80
N ALA A 152 -0.76 -20.83 -18.72
CA ALA A 152 0.39 -19.93 -18.64
C ALA A 152 1.72 -20.66 -18.52
N LYS A 153 2.79 -19.91 -18.82
CA LYS A 153 4.12 -20.22 -18.32
C LYS A 153 4.21 -19.85 -16.85
N ARG A 154 5.02 -20.60 -16.11
CA ARG A 154 5.33 -20.33 -14.70
C ARG A 154 5.95 -18.93 -14.55
N SER A 155 5.46 -18.12 -13.61
CA SER A 155 6.02 -16.80 -13.30
C SER A 155 5.67 -16.36 -11.88
N TYR A 156 6.68 -16.25 -11.03
CA TYR A 156 6.60 -15.61 -9.70
C TYR A 156 7.05 -14.15 -9.76
N SER A 157 6.87 -13.50 -10.92
CA SER A 157 7.21 -12.09 -11.07
C SER A 157 6.18 -11.22 -10.35
N TYR A 158 6.63 -10.04 -9.91
CA TYR A 158 5.75 -9.07 -9.27
C TYR A 158 4.61 -8.64 -10.20
N LYS A 159 4.89 -8.53 -11.50
CA LYS A 159 3.85 -8.27 -12.53
C LYS A 159 2.77 -9.35 -12.54
N ASN A 160 3.15 -10.63 -12.45
CA ASN A 160 2.17 -11.72 -12.42
C ASN A 160 1.39 -11.74 -11.09
N PHE A 161 2.04 -11.38 -9.97
CA PHE A 161 1.35 -11.16 -8.70
C PHE A 161 0.32 -10.03 -8.77
N ARG A 162 0.65 -8.89 -9.38
CA ARG A 162 -0.30 -7.79 -9.57
C ARG A 162 -1.50 -8.22 -10.42
N GLN A 163 -1.29 -9.02 -11.46
CA GLN A 163 -2.39 -9.59 -12.25
C GLN A 163 -3.27 -10.54 -11.44
N PHE A 164 -2.69 -11.34 -10.54
CA PHE A 164 -3.45 -12.17 -9.61
C PHE A 164 -4.28 -11.30 -8.65
N MET A 165 -3.72 -10.22 -8.11
CA MET A 165 -4.47 -9.31 -7.26
C MET A 165 -5.62 -8.63 -8.00
N ASP A 166 -5.42 -8.22 -9.26
CA ASP A 166 -6.51 -7.67 -10.08
C ASP A 166 -7.65 -8.69 -10.30
N LEU A 167 -7.31 -9.97 -10.45
CA LEU A 167 -8.28 -11.06 -10.49
C LEU A 167 -9.05 -11.18 -9.17
N VAL A 168 -8.34 -11.13 -8.03
CA VAL A 168 -8.95 -11.15 -6.70
C VAL A 168 -9.91 -9.98 -6.52
N PHE A 169 -9.51 -8.76 -6.86
CA PHE A 169 -10.36 -7.56 -6.76
C PHE A 169 -11.59 -7.60 -7.67
N THR A 170 -11.50 -8.31 -8.80
CA THR A 170 -12.64 -8.45 -9.72
C THR A 170 -13.74 -9.36 -9.17
N TYR A 171 -13.38 -10.36 -8.36
CA TYR A 171 -14.30 -11.44 -7.97
C TYR A 171 -14.49 -11.60 -6.46
N SER A 172 -13.76 -10.86 -5.65
CA SER A 172 -13.87 -10.85 -4.19
C SER A 172 -14.55 -9.57 -3.73
N GLY A 173 -15.02 -9.58 -2.49
CA GLY A 173 -15.56 -8.37 -1.86
C GLY A 173 -15.60 -8.53 -0.34
N THR A 174 -16.32 -7.66 0.35
CA THR A 174 -16.42 -7.70 1.82
C THR A 174 -16.93 -9.04 2.35
N SER A 175 -17.81 -9.74 1.63
CA SER A 175 -18.29 -11.07 2.01
C SER A 175 -17.19 -12.15 1.97
N SER A 176 -16.19 -11.97 1.10
CA SER A 176 -15.00 -12.83 1.06
C SER A 176 -14.14 -12.69 2.31
N LEU A 177 -14.17 -11.52 2.98
CA LEU A 177 -13.38 -11.28 4.21
C LEU A 177 -13.76 -12.21 5.37
N LYS A 178 -15.00 -12.70 5.39
CA LYS A 178 -15.50 -13.64 6.41
C LYS A 178 -14.88 -15.05 6.30
N ARG A 179 -14.06 -15.28 5.28
CA ARG A 179 -13.52 -16.59 4.90
C ARG A 179 -11.98 -16.60 4.89
N PHE A 180 -11.33 -15.55 5.41
CA PHE A 180 -9.89 -15.57 5.68
C PHE A 180 -9.59 -16.30 6.97
#